data_AF-A0A0C4DZ00-F1
#
_entry.id   AF-A0A0C4DZ00-F1
#
_cell.length_a   1.000
_cell.length_b   1.000
_cell.length_c   1.000
_cell.angle_alpha   90.00
_cell.angle_beta   90.00
_cell.angle_gamma   90.00
#
_symmetry.space_group_name_H-M   'P 1'
#
loop_
_entity.id
_entity.type
_entity.pdbx_description
1 polymer ?
#
loop_
_entity_poly.entity_id
_entity_poly.type
_entity_poly.pdbx_seq_one_letter_code
_entity_poly.pdbx_strand_id
1 'polypeptide(L)'
;MKFLVAVLALTGAAIAAPAAGGELKFFKNVEACGCQNAKGERQIGDQCNFFGQYRTKVEPSKFANLCYPLSEQHLREPMSKLITDEVCSKLYFPGGTGSYPKAVCETVRLCTFKGTYQLCDSNEPAKPPLGN
;
A
#
# COMPACT_ATOMS: atom_id res chain seq x y z
N MET A 1 30.00 53.15 -39.42
CA MET A 1 29.66 52.03 -40.33
C MET A 1 28.95 50.97 -39.50
N LYS A 2 27.79 50.50 -39.97
CA LYS A 2 26.95 49.48 -39.31
C LYS A 2 27.51 48.11 -39.66
N PHE A 3 27.84 47.29 -38.67
CA PHE A 3 28.04 45.85 -38.86
C PHE A 3 27.18 45.08 -37.87
N LEU A 4 26.13 44.49 -38.44
CA LEU A 4 25.29 43.47 -37.85
C LEU A 4 26.12 42.20 -37.64
N VAL A 5 26.19 41.69 -36.42
CA VAL A 5 26.58 40.30 -36.16
C VAL A 5 25.48 39.68 -35.30
N ALA A 6 24.60 38.94 -35.97
CA ALA A 6 23.67 38.02 -35.33
C ALA A 6 24.46 36.83 -34.81
N VAL A 7 24.48 36.63 -33.49
CA VAL A 7 24.90 35.36 -32.88
C VAL A 7 23.68 34.75 -32.21
N LEU A 8 23.19 33.69 -32.84
CA LEU A 8 22.27 32.72 -32.27
C LEU A 8 22.92 32.09 -31.03
N ALA A 9 22.52 32.53 -29.83
CA ALA A 9 22.76 31.79 -28.61
C ALA A 9 21.53 30.91 -28.30
N LEU A 10 21.37 29.84 -29.10
CA LEU A 10 20.58 28.68 -28.69
C LEU A 10 21.48 27.82 -27.80
N THR A 11 21.44 27.99 -26.49
CA THR A 11 21.99 26.96 -25.59
C THR A 11 21.21 26.89 -24.30
N GLY A 12 20.60 25.71 -24.09
CA GLY A 12 20.26 25.23 -22.77
C GLY A 12 18.83 25.44 -22.32
N ALA A 13 17.84 25.02 -23.12
CA ALA A 13 16.69 24.40 -22.48
C ALA A 13 17.22 23.15 -21.77
N ALA A 14 17.54 23.28 -20.48
CA ALA A 14 17.67 22.12 -19.60
C ALA A 14 16.27 21.51 -19.57
N ILE A 15 16.01 20.59 -20.50
CA ILE A 15 14.91 19.65 -20.36
C ILE A 15 15.32 18.85 -19.13
N ALA A 16 14.76 19.22 -17.97
CA ALA A 16 14.82 18.39 -16.80
C ALA A 16 14.29 17.03 -17.27
N ALA A 17 15.20 16.07 -17.44
CA ALA A 17 14.81 14.70 -17.65
C ALA A 17 13.86 14.38 -16.49
N PRO A 18 12.62 13.93 -16.75
CA PRO A 18 11.77 13.49 -15.67
C PRO A 18 12.59 12.43 -14.92
N ALA A 19 12.93 12.73 -13.67
CA ALA A 19 13.55 11.75 -12.80
C ALA A 19 12.75 10.46 -12.98
N ALA A 20 13.46 9.35 -13.19
CA ALA A 20 12.84 8.03 -13.26
C ALA A 20 12.20 7.71 -11.89
N GLY A 21 11.07 8.35 -11.61
CA GLY A 21 10.17 8.05 -10.53
C GLY A 21 9.58 6.70 -10.89
N GLY A 22 9.82 5.71 -10.04
CA GLY A 22 9.28 4.37 -10.25
C GLY A 22 7.77 4.48 -10.46
N GLU A 23 7.26 3.84 -11.50
CA GLU A 23 5.82 3.81 -11.74
C GLU A 23 5.16 2.81 -10.79
N LEU A 24 4.04 3.20 -10.17
CA LEU A 24 3.16 2.25 -9.48
C LEU A 24 2.45 1.41 -10.53
N LYS A 25 2.84 0.15 -10.68
CA LYS A 25 2.24 -0.77 -11.65
C LYS A 25 1.23 -1.65 -10.95
N PHE A 26 0.01 -1.71 -11.48
CA PHE A 26 -0.96 -2.69 -11.00
C PHE A 26 -0.37 -4.10 -11.12
N PHE A 27 -0.54 -4.89 -10.06
CA PHE A 27 0.00 -6.24 -9.97
C PHE A 27 -1.12 -7.29 -9.96
N LYS A 28 -1.97 -7.31 -8.92
CA LYS A 28 -3.10 -8.25 -8.84
C LYS A 28 -4.12 -7.85 -7.77
N ASN A 29 -5.29 -8.49 -7.81
CA ASN A 29 -6.19 -8.52 -6.66
C ASN A 29 -5.78 -9.65 -5.70
N VAL A 30 -5.81 -9.38 -4.39
CA VAL A 30 -5.52 -10.35 -3.33
C VAL A 30 -6.52 -10.22 -2.20
N GLU A 31 -6.56 -11.23 -1.34
CA GLU A 31 -7.26 -11.17 -0.07
C GLU A 31 -6.44 -10.41 0.97
N ALA A 32 -7.09 -9.51 1.72
CA ALA A 32 -6.56 -8.87 2.91
C ALA A 32 -7.51 -9.10 4.08
N CYS A 33 -6.99 -9.45 5.25
CA CYS A 33 -7.82 -9.82 6.40
C CYS A 33 -7.42 -9.08 7.68
N GLY A 34 -8.35 -8.91 8.60
CA GLY A 34 -8.15 -8.34 9.92
C GLY A 34 -9.20 -8.84 10.89
N CYS A 35 -9.16 -8.34 12.13
CA CYS A 35 -10.13 -8.72 13.15
C CYS A 35 -11.18 -7.63 13.35
N GLN A 36 -12.42 -8.02 13.65
CA GLN A 36 -13.56 -7.12 13.80
C GLN A 36 -14.27 -7.37 15.13
N ASN A 37 -14.71 -6.30 15.78
CA ASN A 37 -15.54 -6.37 16.98
C ASN A 37 -17.04 -6.36 16.66
N ALA A 38 -17.89 -6.50 17.68
CA ALA A 38 -19.35 -6.52 17.52
C ALA A 38 -19.93 -5.21 16.95
N LYS A 39 -19.21 -4.09 17.03
CA LYS A 39 -19.61 -2.79 16.46
C LYS A 39 -19.22 -2.63 14.99
N GLY A 40 -18.52 -3.61 14.42
CA GLY A 40 -18.02 -3.56 13.06
C GLY A 40 -16.66 -2.84 12.92
N GLU A 41 -16.05 -2.41 14.03
CA GLU A 41 -14.75 -1.75 14.02
C GLU A 41 -13.65 -2.78 13.76
N ARG A 42 -12.70 -2.44 12.88
CA ARG A 42 -11.59 -3.32 12.49
C ARG A 42 -10.31 -2.97 13.21
N GLN A 43 -9.58 -3.98 13.66
CA GLN A 43 -8.26 -3.85 14.24
C GLN A 43 -7.37 -5.04 13.85
N ILE A 44 -6.13 -4.72 13.51
CA ILE A 44 -5.06 -5.71 13.32
C ILE A 44 -3.70 -5.04 13.56
N GLY A 45 -3.55 -3.77 13.14
CA GLY A 45 -2.37 -2.94 13.42
C GLY A 45 -1.05 -3.65 13.13
N ASP A 46 -0.10 -3.55 14.06
CA ASP A 46 1.22 -4.20 13.94
C ASP A 46 1.16 -5.72 14.09
N GLN A 47 -0.01 -6.31 14.42
CA GLN A 47 -0.14 -7.76 14.55
C GLN A 47 0.08 -8.49 13.23
N CYS A 48 -0.02 -7.79 12.09
CA CYS A 48 0.36 -8.34 10.79
C CYS A 48 1.79 -8.90 10.75
N ASN A 49 2.69 -8.31 11.53
CA ASN A 49 4.08 -8.77 11.61
C ASN A 49 4.22 -10.17 12.23
N PHE A 50 3.28 -10.60 13.09
CA PHE A 50 3.28 -11.96 13.64
C PHE A 50 3.03 -13.02 12.59
N PHE A 51 2.28 -12.69 11.55
CA PHE A 51 1.98 -13.63 10.47
C PHE A 51 3.09 -13.66 9.41
N GLY A 52 4.03 -12.70 9.43
CA GLY A 52 5.16 -12.54 8.50
C GLY A 52 5.34 -11.09 8.05
N GLN A 53 6.02 -10.88 6.92
CA GLN A 53 6.13 -9.56 6.29
C GLN A 53 4.77 -9.19 5.65
N TYR A 54 3.84 -8.66 6.45
CA TYR A 54 2.54 -8.13 6.01
C TYR A 54 2.42 -6.68 6.46
N ARG A 55 1.90 -5.79 5.61
CA ARG A 55 1.62 -4.40 6.01
C ARG A 55 0.15 -4.24 6.35
N THR A 56 -0.11 -3.32 7.25
CA THR A 56 -1.35 -2.57 7.32
C THR A 56 -1.18 -1.24 6.61
N LYS A 57 -2.24 -0.75 5.99
CA LYS A 57 -2.36 0.69 5.81
C LYS A 57 -2.96 1.26 7.08
N VAL A 58 -2.28 2.25 7.64
CA VAL A 58 -2.90 3.18 8.58
C VAL A 58 -3.79 4.10 7.76
N GLU A 59 -4.93 4.50 8.33
CA GLU A 59 -5.98 5.33 7.73
C GLU A 59 -5.50 6.53 6.87
N PRO A 60 -6.35 7.07 5.98
CA PRO A 60 -7.74 6.72 5.70
C PRO A 60 -7.88 5.89 4.42
N SER A 61 -7.98 4.58 4.55
CA SER A 61 -8.37 3.68 3.47
C SER A 61 -9.49 2.80 3.97
N LYS A 62 -10.44 2.43 3.12
CA LYS A 62 -11.47 1.44 3.48
C LYS A 62 -10.88 0.07 3.85
N PHE A 63 -9.61 -0.14 3.50
CA PHE A 63 -8.81 -1.31 3.82
C PHE A 63 -7.89 -1.10 5.03
N ALA A 64 -8.07 0.00 5.78
CA ALA A 64 -7.36 0.24 7.03
C ALA A 64 -7.58 -0.94 7.99
N ASN A 65 -6.54 -1.26 8.76
CA ASN A 65 -6.55 -2.38 9.70
C ASN A 65 -6.83 -3.76 9.07
N LEU A 66 -6.48 -3.94 7.79
CA LEU A 66 -6.35 -5.26 7.15
C LEU A 66 -4.88 -5.54 6.82
N CYS A 67 -4.44 -6.77 7.06
CA CYS A 67 -3.14 -7.29 6.63
C CYS A 67 -3.21 -7.72 5.17
N TYR A 68 -2.23 -7.29 4.38
CA TYR A 68 -2.04 -7.77 3.01
C TYR A 68 -0.57 -8.20 2.76
N PRO A 69 -0.32 -9.14 1.83
CA PRO A 69 1.01 -9.65 1.53
C PRO A 69 1.99 -8.56 1.06
N LEU A 70 3.23 -8.56 1.58
CA LEU A 70 4.25 -7.58 1.15
C LEU A 70 5.07 -7.97 -0.07
N SER A 71 5.10 -9.26 -0.40
CA SER A 71 5.91 -9.77 -1.49
C SER A 71 5.26 -10.99 -2.12
N GLU A 72 5.78 -11.36 -3.29
CA GLU A 72 5.25 -12.45 -4.10
C GLU A 72 5.28 -13.81 -3.37
N GLN A 73 6.26 -14.01 -2.51
CA GLN A 73 6.40 -15.21 -1.69
C GLN A 73 5.22 -15.39 -0.73
N HIS A 74 4.64 -14.29 -0.24
CA HIS A 74 3.51 -14.28 0.70
C HIS A 74 2.15 -14.31 0.00
N LEU A 75 2.10 -14.39 -1.33
CA LEU A 75 0.85 -14.55 -2.08
C LEU A 75 0.37 -16.00 -2.16
N ARG A 76 1.22 -16.96 -1.80
CA ARG A 76 0.94 -18.38 -1.98
C ARG A 76 -0.06 -18.92 -0.95
N GLU A 77 -0.18 -18.24 0.19
CA GLU A 77 -1.12 -18.60 1.25
C GLU A 77 -2.19 -17.52 1.39
N PRO A 78 -3.49 -17.88 1.29
CA PRO A 78 -4.56 -16.91 1.48
C PRO A 78 -4.59 -16.42 2.93
N MET A 79 -4.81 -15.11 3.11
CA MET A 79 -4.79 -14.45 4.41
C MET A 79 -5.83 -15.02 5.38
N SER A 80 -6.96 -15.51 4.88
CA SER A 80 -8.02 -16.17 5.63
C SER A 80 -7.59 -17.46 6.33
N LYS A 81 -6.46 -18.07 5.91
CA LYS A 81 -5.87 -19.21 6.66
C LYS A 81 -5.03 -18.76 7.85
N LEU A 82 -4.45 -17.56 7.76
CA LEU A 82 -3.57 -17.01 8.80
C LEU A 82 -4.38 -16.24 9.85
N ILE A 83 -5.41 -15.50 9.42
CA ILE A 83 -6.26 -14.67 10.26
C ILE A 83 -7.64 -15.32 10.32
N THR A 84 -7.85 -16.13 11.35
CA THR A 84 -9.09 -16.85 11.64
C THR A 84 -9.77 -16.28 12.88
N ASP A 85 -11.04 -16.63 13.12
CA ASP A 85 -11.77 -16.25 14.35
C ASP A 85 -11.04 -16.73 15.62
N GLU A 86 -10.43 -17.90 15.56
CA GLU A 86 -9.65 -18.45 16.68
C GLU A 86 -8.43 -17.57 17.00
N VAL A 87 -7.69 -17.16 15.95
CA VAL A 87 -6.54 -16.27 16.08
C VAL A 87 -7.00 -14.90 16.59
N CYS A 88 -8.03 -14.32 15.97
CA CYS A 88 -8.59 -13.03 16.35
C CYS A 88 -9.07 -12.99 17.81
N SER A 89 -9.62 -14.10 18.32
CA SER A 89 -10.03 -14.24 19.71
C SER A 89 -8.86 -14.33 20.71
N LYS A 90 -7.66 -14.67 20.23
CA LYS A 90 -6.44 -14.84 21.05
C LYS A 90 -5.48 -13.64 20.97
N LEU A 91 -5.60 -12.80 19.93
CA LEU A 91 -4.75 -11.64 19.74
C LEU A 91 -5.04 -10.55 20.79
N TYR A 92 -3.97 -9.94 21.30
CA TYR A 92 -4.04 -8.79 22.19
C TYR A 92 -3.87 -7.50 21.39
N PHE A 93 -4.84 -6.58 21.51
CA PHE A 93 -4.83 -5.29 20.81
C PHE A 93 -4.60 -4.15 21.82
N PRO A 94 -3.34 -3.70 22.03
CA PRO A 94 -3.04 -2.62 22.97
C PRO A 94 -3.77 -1.34 22.57
N GLY A 95 -4.45 -0.71 23.53
CA GLY A 95 -5.23 0.53 23.31
C GLY A 95 -6.60 0.34 22.67
N GLY A 96 -7.00 -0.89 22.33
CA GLY A 96 -8.35 -1.19 21.85
C GLY A 96 -9.34 -1.39 23.00
N THR A 97 -10.43 -0.62 23.04
CA THR A 97 -11.53 -0.85 23.97
C THR A 97 -12.46 -1.95 23.45
N GLY A 98 -12.03 -3.22 23.51
CA GLY A 98 -12.89 -4.35 23.19
C GLY A 98 -12.19 -5.57 22.62
N SER A 99 -12.91 -6.70 22.58
CA SER A 99 -12.48 -7.90 21.87
C SER A 99 -12.82 -7.78 20.38
N TYR A 100 -11.93 -8.31 19.53
CA TYR A 100 -12.12 -8.39 18.08
C TYR A 100 -12.12 -9.86 17.67
N PRO A 101 -13.14 -10.66 18.04
CA PRO A 101 -13.07 -12.12 17.91
C PRO A 101 -13.26 -12.63 16.48
N LYS A 102 -13.76 -11.79 15.56
CA LYS A 102 -14.18 -12.21 14.23
C LYS A 102 -13.14 -11.83 13.18
N ALA A 103 -12.70 -12.79 12.37
CA ALA A 103 -11.92 -12.52 11.18
C ALA A 103 -12.81 -11.97 10.06
N VAL A 104 -12.32 -10.94 9.39
CA VAL A 104 -12.97 -10.36 8.21
C VAL A 104 -11.94 -10.19 7.11
N CYS A 105 -12.35 -10.51 5.88
CA CYS A 105 -11.48 -10.45 4.71
C CYS A 105 -12.15 -9.66 3.59
N GLU A 106 -11.33 -8.91 2.85
CA GLU A 106 -11.75 -8.17 1.67
C GLU A 106 -10.78 -8.41 0.52
N THR A 107 -11.28 -8.29 -0.71
CA THR A 107 -10.41 -8.26 -1.88
C THR A 107 -9.83 -6.86 -2.06
N VAL A 108 -8.50 -6.76 -2.01
CA VAL A 108 -7.74 -5.53 -2.22
C VAL A 108 -6.96 -5.57 -3.51
N ARG A 109 -6.64 -4.39 -4.03
CA ARG A 109 -5.80 -4.23 -5.21
C ARG A 109 -4.37 -3.92 -4.79
N LEU A 110 -3.41 -4.76 -5.19
CA LEU A 110 -1.99 -4.51 -4.98
C LEU A 110 -1.33 -3.95 -6.24
N CYS A 111 -0.50 -2.93 -6.02
CA CYS A 111 0.41 -2.33 -6.97
C CYS A 111 1.83 -2.61 -6.52
N THR A 112 2.77 -2.73 -7.47
CA THR A 112 4.20 -2.79 -7.18
C THR A 112 4.84 -1.43 -7.40
N PHE A 113 5.63 -0.98 -6.44
CA PHE A 113 6.51 0.18 -6.56
C PHE A 113 7.91 -0.24 -6.10
N LYS A 114 8.89 -0.14 -7.01
CA LYS A 114 10.28 -0.55 -6.76
C LYS A 114 10.41 -1.95 -6.12
N GLY A 115 9.56 -2.90 -6.55
CA GLY A 115 9.59 -4.29 -6.07
C GLY A 115 8.85 -4.55 -4.75
N THR A 116 8.14 -3.55 -4.21
CA THR A 116 7.34 -3.69 -2.98
C THR A 116 5.85 -3.55 -3.26
N TYR A 117 5.02 -4.35 -2.60
CA TYR A 117 3.57 -4.24 -2.74
C TYR A 117 2.97 -3.15 -1.87
N GLN A 118 2.07 -2.39 -2.49
CA GLN A 118 1.31 -1.32 -1.86
C GLN A 118 -0.16 -1.41 -2.30
N LEU A 119 -1.08 -0.94 -1.46
CA LEU A 119 -2.49 -0.85 -1.82
C LEU A 119 -2.71 0.26 -2.85
N CYS A 120 -3.37 -0.08 -3.96
CA CYS A 120 -3.87 0.90 -4.91
C CYS A 120 -5.23 1.41 -4.40
N ASP A 121 -5.29 2.63 -3.85
CA ASP A 121 -6.56 3.22 -3.38
C ASP A 121 -7.44 3.75 -4.54
N SER A 122 -6.92 3.79 -5.77
CA SER A 122 -7.66 4.29 -6.94
C SER A 122 -7.55 3.35 -8.14
N ASN A 123 -8.52 3.46 -9.06
CA ASN A 123 -8.45 2.82 -10.38
C ASN A 123 -7.40 3.49 -11.30
N GLU A 124 -6.79 4.59 -10.87
CA GLU A 124 -5.73 5.27 -11.59
C GLU A 124 -4.35 4.85 -11.03
N PRO A 125 -3.33 4.71 -11.90
CA PRO A 125 -1.96 4.62 -11.44
C PRO A 125 -1.66 5.90 -10.63
N ALA A 126 -1.35 5.74 -9.35
CA ALA A 126 -1.08 6.87 -8.48
C ALA A 126 0.07 7.69 -9.09
N LYS A 127 -0.19 8.99 -9.31
CA LYS A 127 0.82 9.94 -9.73
C LYS A 127 1.99 9.87 -8.72
N PRO A 128 3.25 9.86 -9.18
CA PRO A 128 4.39 9.89 -8.28
C PRO A 128 4.24 11.06 -7.28
N PRO A 129 4.67 10.88 -6.02
CA PRO A 129 4.60 11.95 -5.03
C PRO A 129 5.31 13.19 -5.60
N LEU A 130 4.61 14.32 -5.59
CA LEU A 130 5.20 15.61 -5.93
C LEU A 130 6.38 15.82 -4.99
N GLY A 131 7.59 15.86 -5.57
CA GLY A 131 8.86 15.79 -4.86
C GLY A 131 9.08 16.94 -3.87
N ASN A 132 10.00 16.70 -2.94
CA ASN A 132 10.77 17.73 -2.23
C ASN A 132 12.10 17.94 -2.97
#